data_AF-A0A532ELC1-F1
#
_entry.id   AF-A0A532ELC1-F1
#
_cell.length_a   1.000
_cell.length_b   1.000
_cell.length_c   1.000
_cell.angle_alpha   90.00
_cell.angle_beta   90.00
_cell.angle_gamma   90.00
#
_symmetry.space_group_name_H-M   'P 1'
#
loop_
_entity.id
_entity.type
_entity.pdbx_description
1 polymer ?
#
loop_
_entity_poly.entity_id
_entity_poly.type
_entity_poly.pdbx_seq_one_letter_code
_entity_poly.pdbx_strand_id
1 'polypeptide(L)' 'YENGNLAGTERWTAILTIVIQQPRDADRLKANPLGVYVNAISWSKELS' A
#
# COMPACT_ATOMS: atom_id res chain seq x y z
N TYR A 1 12.50 -19.87 -2.08
CA TYR A 1 13.59 -20.77 -2.49
C TYR A 1 13.02 -21.73 -3.54
N GLU A 2 13.05 -21.33 -4.81
CA GLU A 2 12.89 -22.28 -5.92
C GLU A 2 14.30 -22.54 -6.43
N ASN A 3 14.82 -23.74 -6.17
CA ASN A 3 16.03 -24.28 -6.77
C ASN A 3 17.33 -23.48 -6.60
N GLY A 4 17.70 -23.12 -5.36
CA GLY A 4 19.10 -22.84 -4.98
C GLY A 4 19.79 -21.61 -5.58
N ASN A 5 19.15 -20.90 -6.52
CA ASN A 5 19.60 -19.59 -6.98
C ASN A 5 18.88 -18.50 -6.18
N LEU A 6 19.60 -17.42 -5.84
CA LEU A 6 19.03 -16.24 -5.19
C LEU A 6 17.69 -15.93 -5.85
N ALA A 7 16.61 -15.95 -5.06
CA ALA A 7 15.34 -15.40 -5.51
C ALA A 7 15.65 -13.97 -5.97
N GLY A 8 15.60 -13.73 -7.28
CA GLY A 8 16.00 -12.45 -7.86
C GLY A 8 15.26 -11.31 -7.19
N THR A 9 15.86 -10.12 -7.13
CA THR A 9 15.17 -8.94 -6.61
C THR A 9 14.01 -8.60 -7.54
N GLU A 10 12.80 -8.99 -7.16
CA GLU A 10 11.59 -8.64 -7.91
C GLU A 10 11.25 -7.17 -7.62
N ARG A 11 11.24 -6.35 -8.67
CA ARG A 11 10.78 -4.97 -8.55
C ARG A 11 9.27 -4.92 -8.71
N TRP A 12 8.61 -4.35 -7.71
CA TRP A 12 7.17 -4.12 -7.72
C TRP A 12 6.89 -2.63 -7.77
N THR A 13 5.96 -2.24 -8.63
CA THR A 13 5.43 -0.87 -8.66
C THR A 13 3.97 -0.92 -8.26
N ALA A 14 3.53 0.02 -7.43
CA ALA A 14 2.14 0.14 -7.01
C ALA A 14 1.61 1.56 -7.23
N ILE A 15 0.37 1.64 -7.69
CA ILE A 15 -0.43 2.85 -7.75
C ILE A 15 -1.53 2.71 -6.69
N LEU A 16 -1.58 3.65 -5.75
CA LEU A 16 -2.57 3.67 -4.69
C LEU A 16 -3.56 4.80 -4.94
N THR A 17 -4.85 4.49 -4.81
CA THR A 17 -5.91 5.51 -4.76
C THR A 17 -6.18 5.82 -3.29
N ILE A 18 -5.94 7.07 -2.92
CA ILE A 18 -6.11 7.55 -1.55
C ILE A 18 -7.32 8.48 -1.49
N VAL A 19 -8.12 8.34 -0.44
CA VAL A 19 -9.20 9.25 -0.10
C VAL A 19 -8.95 9.88 1.26
N ILE A 20 -9.28 11.17 1.40
CA ILE A 20 -9.21 11.89 2.66
C ILE A 20 -10.62 11.94 3.25
N GLN A 21 -10.79 11.34 4.43
CA GLN A 21 -12.04 11.34 5.17
C GLN A 21 -11.79 11.93 6.55
N GLN A 22 -12.36 13.10 6.81
CA GLN A 22 -12.22 13.76 8.10
C GLN A 22 -12.73 12.83 9.22
N PRO A 23 -11.92 12.56 10.26
CA PRO A 23 -12.35 11.72 11.37
C PRO A 23 -13.48 12.42 12.13
N ARG A 24 -14.57 11.69 12.39
CA ARG A 24 -15.75 12.21 13.09
C ARG A 24 -15.79 11.79 14.56
N ASP A 25 -14.88 10.93 14.97
CA ASP A 25 -14.83 10.30 16.29
C ASP A 25 -13.42 10.43 16.89
N ALA A 26 -13.33 10.54 18.21
CA ALA A 26 -12.07 10.75 18.92
C ALA A 26 -11.07 9.59 18.72
N ASP A 27 -11.55 8.34 18.68
CA ASP A 27 -10.70 7.17 18.42
C ASP A 27 -10.10 7.19 17.01
N ARG A 28 -10.90 7.58 16.00
CA ARG A 28 -10.42 7.69 14.61
C ARG A 28 -9.45 8.85 14.44
N LEU A 29 -9.67 9.97 15.13
CA LEU A 29 -8.76 11.11 15.13
C LEU A 29 -7.40 10.76 15.75
N LYS A 30 -7.39 9.94 16.82
CA LYS A 30 -6.14 9.47 17.43
C LYS A 30 -5.36 8.51 16.54
N ALA A 31 -6.06 7.56 15.91
CA ALA A 31 -5.42 6.55 15.07
C ALA A 31 -5.02 7.09 13.68
N ASN A 32 -5.77 8.05 13.15
CA ASN A 32 -5.56 8.63 11.82
C ASN A 32 -5.95 10.12 11.80
N PRO A 33 -5.09 11.00 12.33
CA PRO A 33 -5.39 12.43 12.45
C PRO A 33 -5.56 13.13 11.10
N LEU A 34 -4.92 12.60 10.05
CA LEU A 34 -5.02 13.12 8.69
C LEU A 34 -6.22 12.56 7.91
N GLY A 35 -6.88 11.54 8.43
CA GLY A 35 -8.02 10.91 7.75
C GLY A 35 -7.65 10.24 6.43
N VAL A 36 -6.43 9.75 6.28
CA VAL A 36 -5.94 9.14 5.03
C VAL A 36 -6.39 7.69 4.95
N TYR A 37 -7.11 7.31 3.89
CA TYR A 37 -7.56 5.94 3.65
C TYR A 37 -7.20 5.48 2.23
N VAL A 38 -6.87 4.20 2.08
CA VAL A 38 -6.63 3.59 0.77
C VAL A 38 -7.93 3.01 0.26
N ASN A 39 -8.40 3.50 -0.88
CA ASN A 39 -9.63 3.03 -1.52
C ASN A 39 -9.35 1.94 -2.57
N ALA A 40 -8.19 2.00 -3.22
CA ALA A 40 -7.78 0.98 -4.19
C ALA A 40 -6.26 0.87 -4.27
N ILE A 41 -5.79 -0.32 -4.61
CA ILE A 41 -4.38 -0.63 -4.85
C ILE A 41 -4.28 -1.39 -6.15
N SER A 42 -3.45 -0.91 -7.06
CA SER A 42 -3.02 -1.64 -8.24
C SER A 42 -1.52 -1.83 -8.15
N TRP A 43 -1.04 -3.04 -8.38
CA TRP A 43 0.40 -3.31 -8.45
C TRP A 43 0.76 -4.08 -9.72
N SER A 44 2.02 -3.98 -10.12
CA SER A 44 2.57 -4.76 -11.20
C SER A 44 4.00 -5.16 -10.87
N LYS A 45 4.32 -6.41 -11.16
CA LYS A 45 5.69 -6.93 -11.14
C LYS A 45 6.39 -6.46 -12.42
N GLU A 46 7.55 -5.85 -12.28
CA GLU A 46 8.42 -5.54 -13.42
C GLU A 46 9.01 -6.88 -13.92
N LEU A 47 8.58 -7.32 -15.10
CA LEU A 47 9.19 -8.46 -15.80
C LEU A 47 10.44 -7.93 -16.51
N SER A 48 11.61 -8.18 -15.93
CA SER A 48 12.90 -8.06 -16.61
C SER A 48 13.22 -9.30 -17.42
#